data_AF-Q6T5Z6-F1
#
_entry.id   AF-Q6T5Z6-F1
#
_cell.length_a   1.000
_cell.length_b   1.000
_cell.length_c   1.000
_cell.angle_alpha   90.00
_cell.angle_beta   90.00
_cell.angle_gamma   90.00
#
_symmetry.space_group_name_H-M   'P 1'
#
loop_
_entity.id
_entity.type
_entity.pdbx_description
1 polymer ?
#
loop_
_entity_poly.entity_id
_entity_poly.type
_entity_poly.pdbx_seq_one_letter_code
_entity_poly.pdbx_strand_id
1 'polypeptide(L)'
;LSCGISTGLGASINVAKPPKGSTVAVFGLGAVGLAAAEGARIAGASRIIGIDLNANRFEEAKKFGCTEFVTRRPQQTCSGGAC
;
A
#
# COMPACT_ATOMS: atom_id res chain seq x y z
N LEU A 1 -18.87 8.57 -2.88
CA LEU A 1 -17.79 7.61 -2.55
C LEU A 1 -16.84 7.29 -3.72
N SER A 2 -17.15 7.64 -4.97
CA SER A 2 -16.42 7.17 -6.16
C SER A 2 -15.08 7.87 -6.43
N CYS A 3 -14.93 9.16 -6.11
CA CYS A 3 -13.79 9.96 -6.54
C CYS A 3 -12.44 9.46 -5.98
N GLY A 4 -12.41 9.04 -4.71
CA GLY A 4 -11.17 8.58 -4.06
C GLY A 4 -10.66 7.24 -4.60
N ILE A 5 -11.58 6.33 -4.93
CA ILE A 5 -11.24 4.98 -5.40
C ILE A 5 -10.72 5.02 -6.84
N SER A 6 -11.40 5.76 -7.73
CA SER A 6 -10.96 5.92 -9.11
C SER A 6 -9.60 6.63 -9.20
N THR A 7 -9.34 7.59 -8.29
CA THR A 7 -8.05 8.28 -8.22
C THR A 7 -6.93 7.33 -7.80
N GLY A 8 -7.12 6.55 -6.73
CA GLY A 8 -6.11 5.60 -6.26
C GLY A 8 -5.82 4.49 -7.27
N LEU A 9 -6.88 3.88 -7.81
CA LEU A 9 -6.76 2.81 -8.81
C LEU A 9 -6.14 3.32 -10.12
N GLY A 10 -6.61 4.47 -10.60
CA GLY A 10 -6.09 5.13 -11.80
C GLY A 10 -4.64 5.57 -11.65
N ALA A 11 -4.23 6.03 -10.47
CA ALA A 11 -2.83 6.38 -10.22
C ALA A 11 -1.92 5.15 -10.35
N SER A 12 -2.28 4.00 -9.77
CA SER A 12 -1.45 2.80 -9.84
C SER A 12 -1.41 2.17 -11.24
N ILE A 13 -2.55 2.11 -11.92
CA ILE A 13 -2.65 1.42 -13.23
C ILE A 13 -2.25 2.33 -14.39
N ASN A 14 -2.64 3.60 -14.36
CA ASN A 14 -2.50 4.50 -15.50
C ASN A 14 -1.28 5.43 -15.41
N VAL A 15 -0.87 5.82 -14.19
CA VAL A 15 0.25 6.74 -13.99
C VAL A 15 1.53 5.99 -13.63
N ALA A 16 1.50 5.21 -12.55
CA ALA A 16 2.68 4.52 -12.05
C ALA A 16 3.13 3.38 -12.96
N LYS A 17 2.19 2.71 -13.65
CA LYS A 17 2.43 1.55 -14.54
C LYS A 17 3.59 0.66 -14.07
N PRO A 18 3.53 0.16 -12.82
CA PRO A 18 4.62 -0.61 -12.26
C PRO A 18 4.86 -1.85 -13.14
N PRO A 19 6.10 -2.08 -13.61
CA PRO A 19 6.40 -3.33 -14.31
C PRO A 19 6.18 -4.50 -13.36
N LYS A 20 5.74 -5.64 -13.89
CA LYS A 20 5.51 -6.84 -13.07
C LYS A 20 6.76 -7.15 -12.25
N GLY A 21 6.58 -7.35 -10.95
CA GLY A 21 7.68 -7.57 -10.02
C GLY A 21 8.24 -6.32 -9.35
N SER A 22 7.77 -5.12 -9.69
CA SER A 22 8.27 -3.89 -9.07
C SER A 22 7.77 -3.71 -7.64
N THR A 23 8.40 -2.76 -6.95
CA THR A 23 8.02 -2.34 -5.59
C THR A 23 7.27 -1.01 -5.65
N VAL A 24 6.15 -0.90 -4.94
CA VAL A 24 5.32 0.31 -4.86
C VAL A 24 5.20 0.75 -3.41
N ALA A 25 5.39 2.03 -3.13
CA ALA A 25 5.16 2.63 -1.81
C ALA A 25 3.90 3.50 -1.85
N VAL A 26 2.99 3.29 -0.90
CA VAL A 26 1.72 4.02 -0.76
C VAL A 26 1.76 4.81 0.53
N PHE A 27 1.74 6.13 0.43
CA PHE A 27 1.71 7.03 1.58
C PHE A 27 0.26 7.41 1.91
N GLY A 28 -0.18 7.02 3.10
CA GLY A 28 -1.54 7.23 3.61
C GLY A 28 -2.50 6.11 3.21
N LEU A 29 -2.90 5.29 4.18
CA LEU A 29 -3.81 4.13 4.00
C LEU A 29 -5.27 4.53 4.25
N GLY A 30 -5.71 5.61 3.61
CA GLY A 30 -7.13 5.97 3.54
C GLY A 30 -7.84 5.28 2.36
N ALA A 31 -9.06 5.71 2.05
CA ALA A 31 -9.83 5.17 0.90
C ALA A 31 -9.06 5.22 -0.44
N VAL A 32 -8.25 6.26 -0.65
CA VAL A 32 -7.40 6.42 -1.86
C VAL A 32 -6.20 5.47 -1.83
N GLY A 33 -5.52 5.36 -0.68
CA GLY A 33 -4.34 4.52 -0.55
C GLY A 33 -4.65 3.03 -0.64
N LEU A 34 -5.79 2.59 -0.08
CA LEU A 34 -6.26 1.22 -0.24
C LEU A 34 -6.57 0.89 -1.70
N ALA A 35 -7.23 1.80 -2.42
CA ALA A 35 -7.48 1.65 -3.86
C ALA A 35 -6.18 1.66 -4.69
N ALA A 36 -5.17 2.44 -4.28
CA ALA A 36 -3.87 2.45 -4.92
C ALA A 36 -3.09 1.15 -4.68
N ALA A 37 -3.11 0.62 -3.46
CA ALA A 37 -2.51 -0.68 -3.13
C ALA A 37 -3.16 -1.81 -3.95
N GLU A 38 -4.49 -1.80 -4.06
CA GLU A 38 -5.23 -2.76 -4.88
C GLU A 38 -4.87 -2.62 -6.36
N GLY A 39 -4.77 -1.39 -6.88
CA GLY A 39 -4.34 -1.14 -8.25
C GLY A 39 -2.90 -1.60 -8.52
N ALA A 40 -2.00 -1.44 -7.55
CA ALA A 40 -0.62 -1.92 -7.65
C ALA A 40 -0.57 -3.46 -7.67
N ARG A 41 -1.41 -4.12 -6.87
CA ARG A 41 -1.58 -5.58 -6.88
C ARG A 41 -2.08 -6.07 -8.23
N ILE A 42 -3.10 -5.44 -8.80
CA ILE A 42 -3.66 -5.77 -10.12
C ILE A 42 -2.61 -5.55 -11.23
N ALA A 43 -1.79 -4.50 -11.11
CA ALA A 43 -0.71 -4.23 -12.05
C ALA A 43 0.45 -5.25 -11.96
N GLY A 44 0.48 -6.09 -10.91
CA GLY A 44 1.48 -7.14 -10.74
C GLY A 44 2.73 -6.70 -9.96
N ALA A 45 2.61 -5.69 -9.10
CA ALA A 45 3.67 -5.35 -8.16
C ALA A 45 3.92 -6.52 -7.19
N SER A 46 5.19 -6.91 -6.99
CA SER A 46 5.55 -7.98 -6.05
C SER A 46 5.67 -7.51 -4.62
N ARG A 47 5.94 -6.22 -4.40
CA ARG A 47 6.05 -5.62 -3.06
C ARG A 47 5.25 -4.33 -2.99
N ILE A 48 4.42 -4.21 -1.97
CA ILE A 48 3.59 -3.04 -1.71
C ILE A 48 3.82 -2.57 -0.27
N ILE A 49 4.42 -1.39 -0.12
CA ILE A 49 4.80 -0.80 1.16
C ILE A 49 3.77 0.26 1.55
N GLY A 50 2.99 0.00 2.58
CA GLY A 50 1.99 0.94 3.12
C GLY A 50 2.58 1.81 4.24
N ILE A 51 2.47 3.13 4.10
CA ILE A 51 3.05 4.08 5.06
C ILE A 51 1.92 4.88 5.70
N ASP A 52 1.66 4.67 6.99
CA ASP A 52 0.62 5.41 7.73
C ASP A 52 1.06 5.67 9.17
N LEU A 53 0.45 6.68 9.79
CA LEU A 53 0.68 7.02 11.20
C LEU A 53 -0.18 6.14 12.13
N ASN A 54 -1.32 5.66 11.63
CA ASN A 54 -2.29 4.88 12.40
C ASN A 54 -2.13 3.39 12.11
N ALA A 55 -1.59 2.66 13.07
CA ALA A 55 -1.38 1.21 12.93
C ALA A 55 -2.68 0.42 12.74
N ASN A 56 -3.81 0.96 13.20
CA ASN A 56 -5.12 0.31 13.06
C ASN A 56 -5.54 0.12 11.59
N ARG A 57 -4.98 0.91 10.66
CA ARG A 57 -5.27 0.82 9.22
C ARG A 57 -4.41 -0.23 8.50
N PHE A 58 -3.36 -0.76 9.14
CA PHE A 58 -2.51 -1.78 8.54
C PHE A 58 -3.21 -3.13 8.40
N GLU A 59 -4.10 -3.47 9.32
CA GLU A 59 -4.88 -4.71 9.24
C GLU A 59 -5.79 -4.72 8.02
N GLU A 60 -6.44 -3.59 7.71
CA GLU A 60 -7.22 -3.44 6.50
C GLU A 60 -6.32 -3.48 5.26
N ALA A 61 -5.23 -2.70 5.26
CA ALA A 61 -4.32 -2.63 4.13
C ALA A 61 -3.65 -3.97 3.77
N LYS A 62 -3.42 -4.88 4.74
CA LYS A 62 -2.99 -6.26 4.47
C LYS A 62 -3.98 -7.01 3.55
N LYS A 63 -5.28 -6.81 3.73
CA LYS A 63 -6.33 -7.46 2.92
C LYS A 63 -6.31 -6.98 1.46
N PHE A 64 -5.91 -5.72 1.25
CA PHE A 64 -5.75 -5.10 -0.07
C PHE A 64 -4.39 -5.39 -0.72
N GLY A 65 -3.54 -6.21 -0.10
CA GLY A 65 -2.28 -6.68 -0.69
C GLY A 65 -1.02 -5.92 -0.26
N CYS A 66 -1.09 -5.02 0.72
CA CYS A 66 0.13 -4.45 1.30
C CYS A 66 0.96 -5.53 2.01
N THR A 67 2.21 -5.68 1.59
CA THR A 67 3.15 -6.67 2.12
C THR A 67 3.98 -6.11 3.28
N GLU A 68 4.24 -4.81 3.26
CA GLU A 68 5.08 -4.13 4.25
C GLU A 68 4.39 -2.88 4.79
N PHE A 69 4.70 -2.50 6.03
CA PHE A 69 4.14 -1.33 6.68
C PHE A 69 5.22 -0.51 7.37
N VAL A 70 5.17 0.81 7.20
CA VAL A 70 6.10 1.75 7.85
C VAL A 70 5.32 2.84 8.56
N THR A 71 5.71 3.14 9.80
CA THR A 71 5.12 4.22 10.61
C THR A 71 6.18 5.28 10.90
N ARG A 72 5.77 6.55 11.09
CA ARG A 72 6.70 7.65 11.43
C ARG A 72 7.30 7.52 12.84
N ARG A 73 6.76 6.66 13.72
CA ARG A 73 7.46 6.29 14.95
C ARG A 73 8.51 5.21 14.62
N PRO A 74 9.70 5.24 15.22
CA PRO A 74 10.63 4.12 15.17
C PRO A 74 10.04 2.96 15.97
N GLN A 75 9.07 2.26 15.40
CA GLN A 75 8.55 1.01 15.89
C GLN A 75 8.48 0.05 14.71
N GLN A 76 9.50 -0.80 14.67
CA GLN A 76 9.46 -2.19 14.21
C GLN A 76 8.77 -2.46 12.86
N THR A 77 9.58 -2.56 11.82
CA THR A 77 9.36 -3.59 10.79
C THR A 77 9.55 -4.96 11.44
N CYS A 78 8.49 -5.54 12.00
CA CYS A 78 8.51 -6.95 12.42
C CYS A 78 8.39 -7.85 11.18
N SER A 79 9.50 -8.01 10.48
CA SER A 79 9.73 -9.13 9.56
C SER A 79 10.71 -10.11 10.23
N GLY A 80 10.18 -11.03 11.04
CA GLY A 80 10.93 -12.16 11.60
C GLY A 80 11.69 -11.83 12.88
N GLY A 81 11.64 -12.74 13.85
CA GLY A 81 12.17 -12.56 15.19
C GLY A 81 13.66 -12.22 15.24
N ALA A 82 13.96 -11.05 15.80
CA ALA A 82 15.14 -10.72 16.59
C ALA A 82 15.05 -9.23 16.92
N CYS A 83 14.41 -8.93 18.05
CA CYS A 83 14.85 -7.87 18.93
C CYS A 83 14.45 -8.24 20.36
#